data_AF-A0A382H9F4-F1
#
_entry.id   AF-A0A382H9F4-F1
#
_cell.length_a   1.000
_cell.length_b   1.000
_cell.length_c   1.000
_cell.angle_alpha   90.00
_cell.angle_beta   90.00
_cell.angle_gamma   90.00
#
_symmetry.space_group_name_H-M   'P 1'
#
loop_
_entity.id
_entity.type
_entity.pdbx_description
1 polymer ?
#
loop_
_entity_poly.entity_id
_entity_poly.type
_entity_poly.pdbx_seq_one_letter_code
_entity_poly.pdbx_strand_id
1 'polypeptide(L)'
;MKKILKTTSFLGILFLFTGCTLFSSTYQEESRRVIDYLLSDLPIPEDADIQKEPTVILGTGTGIAGRIVLNSPVSPASNLIFYGNATQGSGWTLSSSTVAEEIVLVYTKEERYATIEILRQRDRLGTFFGGENNSQITISVVHPGAIQEQNPYLALDPSNSIQQGSVVLTE
;
A
#
# COMPACT_ATOMS: atom_id res chain seq x y z
N MET A 1 -18.26 42.98 -36.75
CA MET A 1 -16.95 42.58 -36.18
C MET A 1 -17.01 42.10 -34.71
N LYS A 2 -18.02 42.44 -33.90
CA LYS A 2 -18.11 42.02 -32.47
C LYS A 2 -18.41 40.53 -32.18
N LYS A 3 -18.92 39.76 -33.14
CA LYS A 3 -19.27 38.34 -32.93
C LYS A 3 -18.05 37.41 -32.93
N ILE A 4 -17.03 37.70 -33.74
CA ILE A 4 -15.83 36.85 -33.88
C ILE A 4 -14.93 36.90 -32.64
N LEU A 5 -14.90 38.04 -31.92
CA LEU A 5 -14.12 38.20 -30.68
C LEU A 5 -14.69 37.42 -29.49
N LYS A 6 -16.00 37.09 -29.49
CA LYS A 6 -16.61 36.26 -28.43
C LYS A 6 -16.36 34.76 -28.66
N THR A 7 -16.28 34.31 -29.90
CA THR A 7 -16.07 32.89 -30.23
C THR A 7 -14.62 32.46 -29.98
N THR A 8 -13.64 33.35 -30.15
CA THR A 8 -12.22 33.07 -29.83
C THR A 8 -11.99 32.94 -28.32
N SER A 9 -12.75 33.66 -27.49
CA SER A 9 -12.70 33.54 -26.02
C SER A 9 -13.24 32.20 -25.52
N PHE A 10 -14.16 31.56 -26.24
CA PHE A 10 -14.71 30.26 -25.87
C PHE A 10 -13.75 29.11 -26.27
N LEU A 11 -13.03 29.26 -27.39
CA LEU A 11 -12.07 28.27 -27.85
C LEU A 11 -10.75 28.28 -27.06
N GLY A 12 -10.36 29.43 -26.49
CA GLY A 12 -9.17 29.54 -25.62
C GLY A 12 -9.32 28.85 -24.26
N ILE A 13 -10.54 28.75 -23.73
CA ILE A 13 -10.82 28.08 -22.45
C ILE A 13 -10.76 26.55 -22.57
N LEU A 14 -11.03 26.00 -23.76
CA LEU A 14 -11.04 24.55 -24.00
C LEU A 14 -9.61 23.96 -24.06
N PHE A 15 -8.60 24.78 -24.36
CA PHE A 15 -7.20 24.34 -24.47
C PHE A 15 -6.46 24.27 -23.12
N LEU A 16 -7.01 24.87 -22.07
CA LEU A 16 -6.36 24.93 -20.74
C LEU A 16 -6.59 23.68 -19.88
N PHE A 17 -7.42 22.73 -20.33
CA PHE A 17 -7.74 21.50 -19.58
C PHE A 17 -6.98 20.25 -20.04
N THR A 18 -6.14 20.33 -21.09
CA THR A 18 -5.47 19.15 -21.67
C THR A 18 -4.16 18.75 -20.98
N GLY A 19 -3.88 19.26 -19.78
CA GLY A 19 -2.61 19.06 -19.10
C GLY A 19 -2.76 18.45 -17.70
N CYS A 20 -3.09 17.17 -17.58
CA CYS A 20 -2.84 16.39 -16.34
C CYS A 20 -3.14 14.89 -16.52
N THR A 21 -2.35 14.14 -17.29
CA THR A 21 -2.42 12.65 -17.27
C THR A 21 -1.08 11.93 -17.48
N LEU A 22 0.00 12.63 -17.82
CA LEU A 22 1.26 11.98 -18.24
C LEU A 22 2.16 11.48 -17.10
N PHE A 23 1.98 11.96 -15.87
CA PHE A 23 2.90 11.63 -14.76
C PHE A 23 2.50 10.37 -13.98
N SER A 24 1.21 10.00 -13.96
CA SER A 24 0.73 8.86 -13.17
C SER A 24 1.05 7.52 -13.81
N SER A 25 1.03 7.41 -15.14
CA SER A 25 1.18 6.13 -15.83
C SER A 25 2.58 5.51 -15.66
N THR A 26 3.65 6.30 -15.82
CA THR A 26 5.02 5.80 -15.68
C THR A 26 5.31 5.36 -14.24
N TYR A 27 4.84 6.12 -13.26
CA TYR A 27 4.99 5.76 -11.85
C TYR A 27 4.32 4.42 -11.52
N GLN A 28 3.10 4.19 -12.01
CA GLN A 28 2.39 2.93 -11.78
C GLN A 28 3.16 1.74 -12.37
N GLU A 29 3.64 1.86 -13.61
CA GLU A 29 4.39 0.77 -14.25
C GLU A 29 5.71 0.45 -13.53
N GLU A 30 6.51 1.47 -13.20
CA GLU A 30 7.79 1.27 -12.52
C GLU A 30 7.60 0.71 -11.10
N SER A 31 6.62 1.23 -10.36
CA SER A 31 6.35 0.78 -9.00
C SER A 31 5.82 -0.65 -8.97
N ARG A 32 4.93 -1.03 -9.90
CA ARG A 32 4.47 -2.42 -10.05
C ARG A 32 5.64 -3.36 -10.32
N ARG A 33 6.57 -3.02 -11.21
CA ARG A 33 7.75 -3.87 -11.47
C ARG A 33 8.59 -4.12 -10.22
N VAL A 34 8.80 -3.08 -9.41
CA VAL A 34 9.56 -3.21 -8.15
C VAL A 34 8.79 -4.05 -7.14
N ILE A 35 7.48 -3.82 -6.99
CA ILE A 35 6.62 -4.59 -6.08
C ILE A 35 6.54 -6.05 -6.53
N ASP A 36 6.32 -6.33 -7.80
CA ASP A 36 6.28 -7.68 -8.36
C ASP A 36 7.62 -8.39 -8.18
N TYR A 37 8.74 -7.68 -8.26
CA TYR A 37 10.05 -8.27 -7.96
C TYR A 37 10.19 -8.62 -6.46
N LEU A 38 9.82 -7.70 -5.57
CA LEU A 38 10.03 -7.84 -4.12
C LEU A 38 8.96 -8.71 -3.43
N LEU A 39 7.74 -8.75 -3.97
CA LEU A 39 6.56 -9.44 -3.47
C LEU A 39 5.95 -10.35 -4.55
N SER A 40 6.78 -11.00 -5.36
CA SER A 40 6.39 -11.81 -6.53
C SER A 40 5.32 -12.87 -6.29
N ASP A 41 5.13 -13.29 -5.06
CA ASP A 41 4.21 -14.35 -4.69
C ASP A 41 2.94 -13.87 -3.98
N LEU A 42 2.77 -12.56 -3.82
CA LEU A 42 1.54 -11.97 -3.33
C LEU A 42 0.75 -11.37 -4.52
N PRO A 43 -0.50 -11.81 -4.76
CA PRO A 43 -1.27 -11.30 -5.88
C PRO A 43 -1.67 -9.84 -5.65
N ILE A 44 -1.42 -8.99 -6.65
CA ILE A 44 -1.84 -7.58 -6.67
C ILE A 44 -2.95 -7.43 -7.72
N PRO A 45 -4.09 -6.81 -7.41
CA PRO A 45 -5.12 -6.54 -8.41
C PRO A 45 -4.59 -5.67 -9.56
N GLU A 46 -4.86 -6.08 -10.80
CA GLU A 46 -4.38 -5.37 -12.00
C GLU A 46 -4.97 -3.97 -12.14
N ASP A 47 -6.17 -3.77 -11.61
CA ASP A 47 -6.94 -2.53 -11.67
C ASP A 47 -6.70 -1.59 -10.47
N ALA A 48 -5.89 -2.00 -9.48
CA ALA A 48 -5.66 -1.21 -8.27
C ALA A 48 -4.43 -0.29 -8.37
N ASP A 49 -4.60 1.01 -8.17
CA ASP A 49 -3.52 2.00 -8.26
C ASP A 49 -2.64 2.04 -7.01
N ILE A 50 -1.32 1.93 -7.17
CA ILE A 50 -0.36 2.05 -6.06
C ILE A 50 -0.26 3.50 -5.60
N GLN A 51 -0.43 3.74 -4.30
CA GLN A 51 -0.17 5.03 -3.68
C GLN A 51 1.32 5.19 -3.41
N LYS A 52 1.90 6.31 -3.87
CA LYS A 52 3.32 6.62 -3.63
C LYS A 52 3.64 6.85 -2.17
N GLU A 53 2.80 7.63 -1.51
CA GLU A 53 2.86 7.85 -0.07
C GLU A 53 1.58 7.21 0.48
N PRO A 54 1.63 6.26 1.43
CA PRO A 54 2.73 5.91 2.34
C PRO A 54 3.39 4.53 2.06
N THR A 55 3.59 4.15 0.80
CA THR A 55 4.21 2.86 0.41
C THR A 55 5.71 2.85 0.72
N VAL A 56 6.18 1.80 1.40
CA VAL A 56 7.58 1.62 1.82
C VAL A 56 7.96 0.15 1.70
N ILE A 57 9.12 -0.13 1.12
CA ILE A 57 9.67 -1.50 1.05
C ILE A 57 11.13 -1.46 1.50
N LEU A 58 11.50 -2.37 2.39
CA LEU A 58 12.79 -2.47 3.04
C LEU A 58 13.29 -3.92 3.01
N GLY A 59 14.60 -4.10 3.08
CA GLY A 59 15.24 -5.42 3.11
C GLY A 59 15.98 -5.78 1.83
N THR A 60 16.65 -6.94 1.86
CA THR A 60 17.44 -7.47 0.75
C THR A 60 17.30 -8.99 0.68
N GLY A 61 17.46 -9.57 -0.52
CA GLY A 61 17.31 -11.02 -0.74
C GLY A 61 15.91 -11.51 -0.39
N THR A 62 15.81 -12.50 0.51
CA THR A 62 14.55 -13.09 0.97
C THR A 62 13.96 -12.41 2.21
N GLY A 63 14.72 -11.52 2.87
CA GLY A 63 14.33 -10.83 4.10
C GLY A 63 13.64 -9.48 3.83
N ILE A 64 12.63 -9.48 2.96
CA ILE A 64 11.92 -8.25 2.58
C ILE A 64 10.78 -8.00 3.57
N ALA A 65 10.68 -6.77 4.04
CA ALA A 65 9.57 -6.27 4.85
C ALA A 65 9.09 -4.93 4.30
N GLY A 66 7.79 -4.69 4.32
CA GLY A 66 7.26 -3.46 3.74
C GLY A 66 5.76 -3.33 3.90
N ARG A 67 5.26 -2.17 3.47
CA ARG A 67 3.85 -1.85 3.39
C ARG A 67 3.57 -1.19 2.04
N ILE A 68 2.60 -1.70 1.31
CA ILE A 68 2.09 -1.09 0.09
C ILE A 68 0.64 -0.66 0.32
N VAL A 69 0.26 0.50 -0.22
CA VAL A 69 -1.13 0.99 -0.17
C VAL A 69 -1.64 1.10 -1.60
N LEU A 70 -2.81 0.53 -1.85
CA LEU A 70 -3.46 0.46 -3.15
C LEU A 70 -4.85 1.08 -3.06
N ASN A 71 -5.25 1.78 -4.12
CA ASN A 71 -6.64 2.20 -4.32
C ASN A 71 -7.26 1.28 -5.38
N SER A 72 -8.23 0.48 -4.98
CA SER A 72 -8.96 -0.42 -5.85
C SER A 72 -10.30 0.19 -6.25
N PRO A 73 -10.69 0.11 -7.53
CA PRO A 73 -11.98 0.61 -8.01
C PRO A 73 -13.16 -0.31 -7.63
N VAL A 74 -12.90 -1.49 -7.06
CA VAL A 74 -13.94 -2.45 -6.67
C VAL A 74 -14.21 -2.43 -5.17
N SER A 75 -15.29 -3.08 -4.76
CA SER A 75 -15.75 -3.10 -3.37
C SER A 75 -14.88 -3.94 -2.42
N PRO A 76 -14.95 -3.68 -1.10
CA PRO A 76 -14.21 -4.49 -0.12
C PRO A 76 -14.59 -5.97 -0.16
N ALA A 77 -15.84 -6.28 -0.50
CA ALA A 77 -16.31 -7.65 -0.66
C ALA A 77 -15.70 -8.35 -1.89
N SER A 78 -15.63 -7.66 -3.02
CA SER A 78 -14.96 -8.15 -4.24
C SER A 78 -13.48 -8.41 -3.98
N ASN A 79 -12.80 -7.47 -3.31
CA ASN A 79 -11.40 -7.62 -2.91
C ASN A 79 -11.19 -8.77 -1.92
N LEU A 80 -12.08 -8.96 -0.95
CA LEU A 80 -12.04 -10.10 -0.03
C LEU A 80 -12.08 -11.44 -0.79
N ILE A 81 -12.97 -11.56 -1.78
CA ILE A 81 -13.07 -12.78 -2.61
C ILE A 81 -11.78 -12.98 -3.42
N PHE A 82 -11.24 -11.91 -4.01
CA PHE A 82 -9.98 -11.95 -4.75
C PHE A 82 -8.84 -12.47 -3.89
N TYR A 83 -8.58 -11.85 -2.74
CA TYR A 83 -7.49 -12.26 -1.84
C TYR A 83 -7.74 -13.63 -1.21
N GLY A 84 -9.00 -14.00 -0.95
CA GLY A 84 -9.35 -15.33 -0.47
C GLY A 84 -8.92 -16.45 -1.44
N ASN A 85 -9.04 -16.21 -2.75
CA ASN A 85 -8.72 -17.21 -3.77
C ASN A 85 -7.28 -17.10 -4.26
N ALA A 86 -6.86 -15.91 -4.69
CA ALA A 86 -5.58 -15.70 -5.35
C ALA A 86 -4.40 -15.90 -4.39
N THR A 87 -4.51 -15.40 -3.14
CA THR A 87 -3.41 -15.48 -2.16
C THR A 87 -3.22 -16.91 -1.67
N GLN A 88 -4.30 -17.65 -1.47
CA GLN A 88 -4.22 -19.08 -1.17
C GLN A 88 -3.67 -19.86 -2.37
N GLY A 89 -4.08 -19.50 -3.59
CA GLY A 89 -3.58 -20.09 -4.83
C GLY A 89 -2.06 -19.91 -5.05
N SER A 90 -1.47 -18.84 -4.50
CA SER A 90 -0.01 -18.63 -4.54
C SER A 90 0.75 -19.25 -3.36
N GLY A 91 0.09 -20.12 -2.58
CA GLY A 91 0.70 -20.94 -1.53
C GLY A 91 0.72 -20.30 -0.14
N TRP A 92 0.05 -19.17 0.07
CA TRP A 92 -0.13 -18.61 1.40
C TRP A 92 -1.25 -19.32 2.16
N THR A 93 -1.07 -19.48 3.47
CA THR A 93 -2.09 -20.06 4.34
C THR A 93 -2.76 -18.97 5.15
N LEU A 94 -4.09 -18.89 5.13
CA LEU A 94 -4.86 -17.94 5.93
C LEU A 94 -4.78 -18.33 7.41
N SER A 95 -4.16 -17.49 8.24
CA SER A 95 -4.03 -17.69 9.68
C SER A 95 -5.18 -17.07 10.47
N SER A 96 -5.66 -15.90 10.03
CA SER A 96 -6.76 -15.18 10.69
C SER A 96 -7.51 -14.30 9.70
N SER A 97 -8.82 -14.12 9.93
CA SER A 97 -9.68 -13.24 9.15
C SER A 97 -10.67 -12.53 10.07
N THR A 98 -10.77 -11.21 9.92
CA THR A 98 -11.82 -10.38 10.52
C THR A 98 -12.58 -9.67 9.41
N VAL A 99 -13.91 -9.74 9.46
CA VAL A 99 -14.79 -9.10 8.47
C VAL A 99 -15.76 -8.18 9.21
N ALA A 100 -15.51 -6.87 9.16
CA ALA A 100 -16.35 -5.84 9.77
C ALA A 100 -16.50 -4.63 8.82
N GLU A 101 -16.49 -3.39 9.34
CA GLU A 101 -16.36 -2.18 8.49
C GLU A 101 -14.99 -2.16 7.77
N GLU A 102 -13.98 -2.70 8.44
CA GLU A 102 -12.66 -3.02 7.92
C GLU A 102 -12.53 -4.54 7.86
N ILE A 103 -11.92 -5.03 6.78
CA ILE A 103 -11.59 -6.44 6.61
C ILE A 103 -10.09 -6.59 6.81
N VAL A 104 -9.69 -7.53 7.67
CA VAL A 104 -8.27 -7.83 7.94
C VAL A 104 -8.03 -9.31 7.70
N LEU A 105 -7.11 -9.63 6.81
CA LEU A 105 -6.68 -10.99 6.50
C LEU A 105 -5.22 -11.14 6.87
N VAL A 106 -4.89 -12.14 7.67
CA VAL A 106 -3.50 -12.47 8.04
C VAL A 106 -3.15 -13.80 7.40
N TYR A 107 -2.09 -13.78 6.61
CA TYR A 107 -1.55 -14.92 5.88
C TYR A 107 -0.13 -15.23 6.35
N THR A 108 0.21 -16.52 6.30
CA THR A 108 1.56 -17.02 6.57
C THR A 108 2.05 -17.85 5.40
N LYS A 109 3.33 -17.70 5.07
CA LYS A 109 4.02 -18.54 4.10
C LYS A 109 5.48 -18.68 4.51
N GLU A 110 5.90 -19.90 4.81
CA GLU A 110 7.23 -20.18 5.37
C GLU A 110 7.44 -19.37 6.67
N GLU A 111 8.40 -18.44 6.70
CA GLU A 111 8.66 -17.54 7.83
C GLU A 111 8.05 -16.14 7.64
N ARG A 112 7.34 -15.89 6.54
CA ARG A 112 6.75 -14.59 6.22
C ARG A 112 5.31 -14.49 6.72
N TYR A 113 4.97 -13.30 7.18
CA TYR A 113 3.62 -12.91 7.58
C TYR A 113 3.16 -11.77 6.69
N ALA A 114 1.96 -11.89 6.11
CA ALA A 114 1.33 -10.86 5.32
C ALA A 114 -0.02 -10.49 5.93
N THR A 115 -0.23 -9.20 6.19
CA THR A 115 -1.49 -8.65 6.65
C THR A 115 -2.09 -7.82 5.52
N ILE A 116 -3.32 -8.13 5.13
CA ILE A 116 -4.08 -7.42 4.11
C ILE A 116 -5.28 -6.77 4.80
N GLU A 117 -5.28 -5.46 4.82
CA GLU A 117 -6.37 -4.63 5.33
C GLU A 117 -7.14 -4.05 4.16
N ILE A 118 -8.46 -4.16 4.18
CA ILE A 118 -9.34 -3.67 3.12
C ILE A 118 -10.36 -2.75 3.78
N LEU A 119 -10.25 -1.47 3.45
CA LEU A 119 -11.09 -0.39 3.95
C LEU A 119 -12.01 0.10 2.84
N ARG A 120 -13.26 0.36 3.19
CA ARG A 120 -14.16 1.07 2.29
C ARG A 120 -13.71 2.52 2.15
N GLN A 121 -13.43 2.95 0.92
CA GLN A 121 -13.21 4.35 0.65
C GLN A 121 -14.57 5.04 0.49
N ARG A 122 -14.91 5.93 1.42
CA ARG A 122 -16.17 6.68 1.36
C ARG A 122 -16.02 7.78 0.31
N ASP A 123 -16.26 7.46 -0.96
CA ASP A 123 -16.47 8.51 -1.95
C ASP A 123 -17.87 9.10 -1.77
N ARG A 124 -17.89 10.40 -1.46
CA ARG A 124 -19.13 11.18 -1.28
C ARG A 124 -19.91 11.29 -2.58
N LEU A 125 -19.26 11.11 -3.74
CA LEU A 125 -19.90 11.15 -5.05
C LEU A 125 -20.42 9.77 -5.49
N GLY A 126 -19.63 8.70 -5.32
CA GLY A 126 -20.02 7.33 -5.68
C GLY A 126 -21.25 6.79 -4.92
N THR A 127 -21.45 7.21 -3.67
CA THR A 127 -22.61 6.80 -2.84
C THR A 127 -23.95 7.26 -3.46
N PHE A 128 -23.97 8.35 -4.24
CA PHE A 128 -25.20 8.87 -4.87
C PHE A 128 -25.67 8.06 -6.07
N PHE A 129 -24.79 7.28 -6.71
CA PHE A 129 -25.07 6.58 -7.97
C PHE A 129 -25.15 5.05 -7.85
N GLY A 130 -25.06 4.49 -6.64
CA GLY A 130 -25.27 3.06 -6.40
C GLY A 130 -24.22 2.12 -7.03
N GLY A 131 -23.05 2.64 -7.39
CA GLY A 131 -21.93 1.87 -7.92
C GLY A 131 -21.16 1.09 -6.84
N GLU A 132 -20.22 0.23 -7.26
CA GLU A 132 -19.24 -0.35 -6.34
C GLU A 132 -18.51 0.77 -5.61
N ASN A 133 -18.41 0.65 -4.29
CA ASN A 133 -17.64 1.60 -3.49
C ASN A 133 -16.16 1.25 -3.63
N ASN A 134 -15.34 2.20 -4.06
CA ASN A 134 -13.89 2.03 -4.10
C ASN A 134 -13.36 1.54 -2.75
N SER A 135 -12.25 0.80 -2.78
CA SER A 135 -11.58 0.29 -1.59
C SER A 135 -10.16 0.84 -1.51
N GLN A 136 -9.71 1.10 -0.29
CA GLN A 136 -8.29 1.22 -0.01
C GLN A 136 -7.80 -0.11 0.55
N ILE A 137 -6.73 -0.64 -0.01
CA ILE A 137 -6.11 -1.88 0.42
C ILE A 137 -4.72 -1.55 0.95
N THR A 138 -4.42 -1.97 2.17
CA THR A 138 -3.07 -1.90 2.74
C THR A 138 -2.55 -3.31 2.89
N ILE A 139 -1.40 -3.59 2.29
CA ILE A 139 -0.72 -4.88 2.43
C ILE A 139 0.58 -4.62 3.18
N SER A 140 0.76 -5.29 4.30
CA SER A 140 2.00 -5.28 5.07
C SER A 140 2.62 -6.66 5.07
N VAL A 141 3.89 -6.78 4.72
CA VAL A 141 4.65 -8.04 4.73
C VAL A 141 5.84 -7.90 5.67
N VAL A 142 6.08 -8.92 6.48
CA VAL A 142 7.19 -8.96 7.43
C VAL A 142 7.85 -10.34 7.41
N HIS A 143 9.18 -10.31 7.46
CA HIS A 143 10.04 -11.48 7.61
C HIS A 143 10.86 -11.31 8.90
N PRO A 144 10.97 -12.32 9.79
CA PRO A 144 11.71 -12.21 11.06
C PRO A 144 13.19 -11.83 10.82
N GLY A 145 13.83 -12.44 9.82
CA GLY A 145 15.18 -12.08 9.38
C GLY A 145 15.37 -10.67 8.77
N ALA A 146 14.31 -9.87 8.59
CA ALA A 146 14.45 -8.47 8.15
C ALA A 146 14.84 -7.52 9.29
N ILE A 147 14.81 -7.99 10.55
CA ILE A 147 15.08 -7.19 11.75
C ILE A 147 16.35 -7.72 12.42
N GLN A 148 17.36 -6.86 12.60
CA GLN A 148 18.59 -7.20 13.33
C GLN A 148 18.44 -7.14 14.85
N GLU A 149 17.65 -6.18 15.36
CA GLU A 149 17.37 -5.99 16.79
C GLU A 149 15.86 -6.14 17.04
N GLN A 150 15.48 -7.22 17.73
CA GLN A 150 14.08 -7.59 17.92
C GLN A 150 13.34 -6.59 18.84
N ASN A 151 14.05 -5.98 19.79
CA ASN A 151 13.49 -4.95 20.65
C ASN A 151 14.25 -3.62 20.46
N PRO A 152 13.81 -2.75 19.54
CA PRO A 152 14.49 -1.48 19.28
C PRO A 152 14.43 -0.51 20.48
N TYR A 153 13.64 -0.81 21.50
CA TYR A 153 13.45 0.04 22.68
C TYR A 153 14.40 -0.28 23.83
N LEU A 154 15.30 -1.26 23.70
CA LEU A 154 16.29 -1.56 24.74
C LEU A 154 17.18 -0.36 25.08
N ALA A 155 17.46 0.50 24.09
CA ALA A 155 18.20 1.75 24.28
C ALA A 155 17.42 2.81 25.06
N LEU A 156 16.10 2.65 25.22
CA LEU A 156 15.24 3.55 25.99
C LEU A 156 15.11 3.10 27.45
N ASP A 157 15.65 1.92 27.82
CA ASP A 157 15.65 1.46 29.21
C ASP A 157 16.55 2.37 30.07
N PRO A 158 16.00 3.08 31.07
CA PRO A 158 16.77 3.96 31.92
C PRO A 158 17.90 3.24 32.68
N SER A 159 17.77 1.93 32.92
CA SER A 159 18.78 1.13 33.61
C SER A 159 20.04 0.89 32.76
N ASN A 160 19.93 0.88 31.43
CA ASN A 160 21.06 0.74 30.50
C ASN A 160 21.89 2.03 30.41
N SER A 161 21.28 3.19 30.64
CA SER A 161 21.98 4.49 30.63
C SER A 161 23.01 4.66 31.77
N ILE A 162 22.87 3.88 32.84
CA ILE A 162 23.74 3.95 34.03
C ILE A 162 25.06 3.20 33.80
N GLN A 163 25.08 2.17 32.95
CA GLN A 163 26.29 1.38 32.68
C GLN A 163 27.26 2.05 31.69
N GLN A 164 26.76 2.90 30.79
CA GLN A 164 27.61 3.63 29.84
C GLN A 164 28.40 4.79 30.48
N GLY A 165 27.96 5.28 31.65
CA GLY A 165 28.64 6.35 32.39
C GLY A 165 29.81 5.89 33.27
N SER A 166 29.94 4.59 33.54
CA SER A 166 30.95 4.04 34.46
C SER A 166 32.22 3.52 33.79
N VAL A 167 32.28 3.47 32.45
CA VAL A 167 33.43 2.89 31.72
C VAL A 167 34.51 3.93 31.34
N VAL A 168 34.29 5.23 31.63
CA VAL A 168 35.23 6.32 31.23
C VAL A 168 36.15 6.80 32.36
N LEU A 169 36.34 6.05 33.45
CA LEU A 169 37.22 6.46 34.56
C LEU A 169 38.23 5.41 35.03
N THR A 170 38.75 4.59 34.13
CA THR A 170 39.99 3.84 34.38
C THR A 170 40.82 3.77 33.10
N GLU A 171 41.62 4.81 32.87
CA GLU A 171 43.09 4.80 32.70
C GLU A 171 43.60 6.18 32.28
#